data_AF-A0A1W9HDE1-F1
#
_entry.id   AF-A0A1W9HDE1-F1
#
_cell.length_a   1.000
_cell.length_b   1.000
_cell.length_c   1.000
_cell.angle_alpha   90.00
_cell.angle_beta   90.00
_cell.angle_gamma   90.00
#
_symmetry.space_group_name_H-M   'P 1'
#
loop_
_entity.id
_entity.type
_entity.pdbx_description
1 polymer ?
#
loop_
_entity_poly.entity_id
_entity_poly.type
_entity_poly.pdbx_seq_one_letter_code
_entity_poly.pdbx_strand_id
1 'polypeptide(L)'
;MCHFITLIVPTDNADAVRTIMDRYGRTADPADNPSIRKVLREDERQYLTTRGHCDCGTVLAPRHDTPETLEEELAKEAARMKRKGWSEAKIARALENRRRADARPRGGGSDSLELWNAILHNLRAELKLPYAGLFVRFYAGAIATEMFKASRREVPRGTPWQDALASLKHDEVTILL
;
A
#
# COMPACT_ATOMS: atom_id res chain seq x y z
N MET A 1 6.98 10.48 3.62
CA MET A 1 6.45 9.28 4.27
C MET A 1 5.16 8.92 3.57
N CYS A 2 5.01 7.66 3.17
CA CYS A 2 3.92 7.22 2.30
C CYS A 2 3.59 5.74 2.54
N HIS A 3 2.34 5.37 2.25
CA HIS A 3 1.94 3.96 2.21
C HIS A 3 2.34 3.31 0.88
N PHE A 4 2.74 2.06 0.97
CA PHE A 4 3.01 1.20 -0.18
C PHE A 4 2.37 -0.17 0.05
N ILE A 5 1.77 -0.71 -1.00
CA ILE A 5 1.24 -2.06 -1.07
C ILE A 5 2.27 -2.93 -1.79
N THR A 6 2.74 -3.96 -1.09
CA THR A 6 3.70 -4.94 -1.60
C THR A 6 2.97 -6.27 -1.83
N LEU A 7 3.03 -6.76 -3.06
CA LEU A 7 2.55 -8.08 -3.44
C LEU A 7 3.59 -9.14 -3.06
N ILE A 8 3.13 -10.24 -2.47
CA ILE A 8 3.93 -11.39 -2.07
C ILE A 8 3.43 -12.62 -2.83
N VAL A 9 4.29 -13.20 -3.68
CA VAL A 9 3.94 -14.41 -4.47
C VAL A 9 5.12 -15.39 -4.54
N PRO A 10 4.87 -16.71 -4.61
CA PRO A 10 5.90 -17.74 -4.70
C PRO A 10 6.41 -17.93 -6.15
N THR A 11 6.89 -16.85 -6.76
CA THR A 11 7.49 -16.87 -8.10
C THR A 11 8.47 -15.71 -8.27
N ASP A 12 9.58 -15.98 -8.95
CA ASP A 12 10.59 -15.00 -9.37
C ASP A 12 10.39 -14.51 -10.82
N ASN A 13 9.35 -15.00 -11.51
CA ASN A 13 9.00 -14.54 -12.86
C ASN A 13 8.31 -13.17 -12.80
N ALA A 14 9.12 -12.14 -12.57
CA ALA A 14 8.67 -10.75 -12.44
C ALA A 14 7.86 -10.26 -13.66
N ASP A 15 8.26 -10.65 -14.87
CA ASP A 15 7.61 -10.21 -16.10
C ASP A 15 6.19 -10.79 -16.24
N ALA A 16 6.00 -12.05 -15.84
CA ALA A 16 4.67 -12.65 -15.83
C ALA A 16 3.76 -12.00 -14.77
N VAL A 17 4.28 -11.73 -13.57
CA VAL A 17 3.53 -11.01 -12.52
C VAL A 17 3.16 -9.60 -13.00
N ARG A 18 4.11 -8.87 -13.59
CA ARG A 18 3.90 -7.52 -14.13
C ARG A 18 2.84 -7.50 -15.23
N THR A 19 2.89 -8.44 -16.16
CA THR A 19 1.91 -8.57 -17.25
C THR A 19 0.48 -8.68 -16.70
N ILE A 20 0.28 -9.47 -15.64
CA ILE A 20 -1.03 -9.63 -15.01
C ILE A 20 -1.44 -8.34 -14.30
N MET A 21 -0.56 -7.76 -13.48
CA MET A 21 -0.81 -6.52 -12.74
C MET A 21 -1.12 -5.34 -13.67
N ASP A 22 -0.50 -5.30 -14.85
CA ASP A 22 -0.67 -4.21 -15.81
C ASP A 22 -2.10 -4.10 -16.34
N ARG A 23 -2.81 -5.23 -16.47
CA ARG A 23 -4.23 -5.29 -16.87
C ARG A 23 -5.15 -4.59 -15.88
N TYR A 24 -4.71 -4.45 -14.62
CA TYR A 24 -5.46 -3.80 -13.54
C TYR A 24 -4.97 -2.39 -13.24
N GLY A 25 -4.12 -1.82 -14.10
CA GLY A 25 -3.57 -0.49 -13.87
C GLY A 25 -2.54 -0.43 -12.74
N ARG A 26 -1.96 -1.57 -12.35
CA ARG A 26 -0.91 -1.69 -11.33
C ARG A 26 0.42 -2.08 -11.97
N THR A 27 1.52 -2.03 -11.21
CA THR A 27 2.84 -2.56 -11.63
C THR A 27 3.21 -3.73 -10.71
N ALA A 28 4.35 -4.37 -11.00
CA ALA A 28 4.99 -5.35 -10.13
C ALA A 28 6.50 -5.18 -10.22
N ASP A 29 7.04 -4.19 -9.50
CA ASP A 29 8.48 -3.93 -9.50
C ASP A 29 9.16 -4.75 -8.40
N PRO A 30 10.14 -5.61 -8.75
CA PRO A 30 10.85 -6.40 -7.75
C PRO A 30 11.42 -5.54 -6.65
N ALA A 31 11.23 -5.98 -5.41
CA ALA A 31 11.78 -5.36 -4.22
C ALA A 31 12.41 -6.42 -3.31
N ASP A 32 13.24 -5.97 -2.39
CA ASP A 32 13.77 -6.81 -1.34
C ASP A 32 13.98 -6.01 -0.07
N ASN A 33 12.90 -5.76 0.66
CA ASN A 33 13.01 -5.18 1.98
C ASN A 33 13.44 -6.27 3.00
N PRO A 34 14.52 -6.06 3.77
CA PRO A 34 15.06 -7.05 4.70
C PRO A 34 14.13 -7.37 5.88
N SER A 35 13.27 -6.44 6.29
CA SER A 35 12.28 -6.67 7.34
C SER A 35 11.11 -7.53 6.89
N ILE A 36 10.63 -7.35 5.65
CA ILE A 36 9.63 -8.25 5.06
C ILE A 36 10.26 -9.63 4.83
N ARG A 37 11.48 -9.70 4.28
CA ARG A 37 12.20 -10.95 3.96
C ARG A 37 12.25 -11.93 5.14
N LYS A 38 12.38 -11.43 6.37
CA LYS A 38 12.42 -12.24 7.61
C LYS A 38 11.17 -13.08 7.89
N VAL A 39 10.03 -12.71 7.31
CA VAL A 39 8.75 -13.41 7.50
C VAL A 39 8.27 -14.13 6.23
N LEU A 40 9.10 -14.12 5.18
CA LEU A 40 8.82 -14.79 3.92
C LEU A 40 9.39 -16.20 3.90
N ARG A 41 8.75 -17.07 3.12
CA ARG A 41 9.30 -18.36 2.70
C ARG A 41 10.36 -18.15 1.60
N GLU A 42 11.19 -19.15 1.37
CA GLU A 42 12.32 -19.07 0.44
C GLU A 42 11.89 -18.82 -1.01
N ASP A 43 10.73 -19.33 -1.42
CA ASP A 43 10.16 -19.16 -2.76
C ASP A 43 9.40 -17.85 -2.95
N GLU A 44 9.09 -17.13 -1.87
CA GLU A 44 8.30 -15.91 -1.90
C GLU A 44 9.15 -14.70 -2.35
N ARG A 45 8.56 -13.85 -3.19
CA ARG A 45 9.16 -12.63 -3.73
C ARG A 45 8.28 -11.41 -3.45
N GLN A 46 8.90 -10.25 -3.33
CA GLN A 46 8.24 -8.98 -3.03
C GLN A 46 8.15 -8.15 -4.31
N TYR A 47 6.97 -7.60 -4.59
CA TYR A 47 6.76 -6.72 -5.72
C TYR A 47 6.01 -5.45 -5.28
N LEU A 48 6.58 -4.29 -5.52
CA LEU A 48 5.89 -3.02 -5.33
C LEU A 48 4.83 -2.84 -6.41
N THR A 49 3.64 -2.44 -5.99
CA THR A 49 2.46 -2.45 -6.87
C THR A 49 2.05 -1.06 -7.39
N THR A 50 2.70 -0.01 -6.89
CA THR A 50 2.35 1.37 -7.21
C THR A 50 3.00 1.83 -8.52
N ARG A 51 2.20 2.30 -9.48
CA ARG A 51 2.69 2.96 -10.71
C ARG A 51 3.09 4.43 -10.49
N GLY A 52 2.60 5.01 -9.41
CA GLY A 52 2.78 6.43 -9.10
C GLY A 52 3.84 6.64 -8.03
N HIS A 53 3.61 7.65 -7.19
CA HIS A 53 4.52 7.96 -6.10
C HIS A 53 4.25 7.14 -4.83
N CYS A 54 3.01 6.69 -4.60
CA CYS A 54 2.59 5.92 -3.41
C CYS A 54 1.17 5.37 -3.55
N ASP A 55 0.77 4.50 -2.63
CA ASP A 55 -0.59 3.96 -2.48
C ASP A 55 -1.45 4.72 -1.45
N CYS A 56 -1.03 5.90 -1.00
CA CYS A 56 -1.82 6.67 -0.04
C CYS A 56 -3.21 7.03 -0.59
N GLY A 57 -4.27 6.70 0.15
CA GLY A 57 -5.66 6.96 -0.23
C GLY A 57 -6.28 5.87 -1.09
N THR A 58 -5.61 4.72 -1.22
CA THR A 58 -6.18 3.48 -1.77
C THR A 58 -7.09 2.80 -0.77
N VAL A 59 -7.91 1.84 -1.21
CA VAL A 59 -8.79 1.05 -0.34
C VAL A 59 -8.02 0.25 0.72
N LEU A 60 -6.79 -0.16 0.41
CA LEU A 60 -5.91 -0.93 1.31
C LEU A 60 -4.96 -0.06 2.13
N ALA A 61 -4.74 1.19 1.73
CA ALA A 61 -3.99 2.16 2.49
C ALA A 61 -4.78 3.49 2.55
N PRO A 62 -5.95 3.47 3.21
CA PRO A 62 -6.75 4.67 3.34
C PRO A 62 -5.93 5.72 4.07
N ARG A 63 -6.22 6.98 3.79
CA ARG A 63 -5.71 8.03 4.68
C ARG A 63 -6.48 7.88 5.97
N HIS A 64 -5.78 7.55 7.06
CA HIS A 64 -6.36 7.55 8.40
C HIS A 64 -6.59 8.99 8.85
N ASP A 65 -7.50 9.66 8.16
CA ASP A 65 -8.03 10.94 8.56
C ASP A 65 -9.40 10.63 9.17
N THR A 66 -9.44 10.39 10.49
CA THR A 66 -10.65 10.82 11.18
C THR A 66 -10.68 12.36 11.06
N PRO A 67 -11.84 13.00 10.99
CA PRO A 67 -11.91 14.47 10.89
C PRO A 67 -11.05 15.17 11.96
N GLU A 68 -10.96 14.55 13.14
CA GLU A 68 -10.14 14.99 14.27
C GLU A 68 -8.62 14.87 14.02
N THR A 69 -8.13 13.80 13.37
CA THR A 69 -6.69 13.65 13.08
C THR A 69 -6.21 14.57 11.97
N LEU A 70 -7.05 14.83 10.96
CA LEU A 70 -6.70 15.74 9.86
C LEU A 70 -6.52 17.17 10.35
N GLU A 71 -7.41 17.66 11.23
CA GLU A 71 -7.32 19.01 11.79
C GLU A 71 -6.04 19.17 12.65
N GLU A 72 -5.70 18.14 13.42
CA GLU A 72 -4.45 18.10 14.21
C GLU A 72 -3.19 18.05 13.33
N GLU A 73 -3.19 17.28 12.25
CA GLU A 73 -2.08 17.24 11.29
C GLU A 73 -1.90 18.58 10.58
N LEU A 74 -2.99 19.20 10.14
CA LEU A 74 -2.98 20.53 9.52
C LEU A 74 -2.47 21.58 10.51
N ALA A 75 -2.83 21.50 11.79
CA ALA A 75 -2.32 22.39 12.83
C ALA A 75 -0.81 22.21 13.08
N LYS A 76 -0.32 20.96 13.14
CA LYS A 76 1.11 20.66 13.26
C LYS A 76 1.90 21.15 12.04
N GLU A 77 1.35 21.01 10.84
CA GLU A 77 1.94 21.49 9.61
C GLU A 77 1.97 23.02 9.55
N ALA A 78 0.89 23.69 9.95
CA ALA A 78 0.83 25.15 10.08
C ALA A 78 1.92 25.67 11.04
N ALA A 79 2.06 25.05 12.21
CA ALA A 79 3.08 25.41 13.19
C ALA A 79 4.50 25.18 12.65
N ARG A 80 4.72 24.12 11.87
CA ARG A 80 6.01 23.88 11.18
C ARG A 80 6.31 24.94 10.12
N MET A 81 5.34 25.32 9.30
CA MET A 81 5.52 26.37 8.28
C MET A 81 5.75 27.74 8.92
N LYS A 82 5.06 28.05 10.02
CA LYS A 82 5.30 29.26 10.82
C LYS A 82 6.72 29.31 11.36
N ARG A 83 7.24 28.21 11.92
CA ARG A 83 8.65 28.09 12.36
C ARG A 83 9.65 28.28 11.21
N LYS A 84 9.26 27.99 9.97
CA LYS A 84 10.07 28.22 8.77
C LYS A 84 9.95 29.66 8.21
N GLY A 85 9.28 30.56 8.93
CA GLY A 85 9.14 31.97 8.53
C GLY A 85 8.12 32.21 7.42
N TRP A 86 7.18 31.29 7.17
CA TRP A 86 6.14 31.50 6.18
C TRP A 86 5.12 32.53 6.69
N SER A 87 4.66 33.41 5.80
CA SER A 87 3.56 34.35 6.12
C SER A 87 2.24 33.61 6.28
N GLU A 88 1.32 34.18 7.06
CA GLU A 88 0.00 33.57 7.33
C GLU A 88 -0.78 33.30 6.04
N ALA A 89 -0.74 34.23 5.08
CA ALA A 89 -1.36 34.05 3.77
C ALA A 89 -0.77 32.85 3.00
N LYS A 90 0.53 32.60 3.11
CA LYS A 90 1.20 31.48 2.44
C LYS A 90 0.87 30.15 3.13
N ILE A 91 0.74 30.15 4.46
CA ILE A 91 0.31 28.99 5.24
C ILE A 91 -1.14 28.66 4.90
N ALA A 92 -2.05 29.62 4.95
CA ALA A 92 -3.47 29.43 4.62
C ALA A 92 -3.64 28.84 3.21
N ARG A 93 -2.95 29.41 2.20
CA ARG A 93 -2.98 28.90 0.83
C ARG A 93 -2.42 27.48 0.70
N ALA A 94 -1.38 27.13 1.45
CA ALA A 94 -0.80 25.79 1.44
C ALA A 94 -1.75 24.75 2.07
N LEU A 95 -2.38 25.10 3.20
CA LEU A 95 -3.36 24.23 3.87
C LEU A 95 -4.65 24.06 3.03
N GLU A 96 -5.13 25.14 2.40
CA GLU A 96 -6.25 25.10 1.45
C GLU A 96 -5.95 24.14 0.28
N ASN A 97 -4.77 24.25 -0.31
CA ASN A 97 -4.34 23.35 -1.39
C ASN A 97 -4.23 21.90 -0.90
N ARG A 98 -3.76 21.68 0.33
CA ARG A 98 -3.69 20.34 0.94
C ARG A 98 -5.09 19.75 1.13
N ARG A 99 -6.01 20.51 1.76
CA ARG A 99 -7.42 20.11 1.90
C ARG A 99 -8.05 19.76 0.56
N ARG A 100 -7.80 20.55 -0.49
CA ARG A 100 -8.31 20.27 -1.85
C ARG A 100 -7.64 19.06 -2.50
N ALA A 101 -6.38 18.78 -2.20
CA ALA A 101 -5.67 17.59 -2.69
C ALA A 101 -6.07 16.31 -1.95
N ASP A 102 -6.59 16.45 -0.73
CA ASP A 102 -7.05 15.36 0.12
C ASP A 102 -8.53 15.05 -0.16
N ALA A 103 -9.35 16.08 -0.39
CA ALA A 103 -10.74 15.97 -0.81
C ALA A 103 -10.90 15.57 -2.29
N ARG A 104 -9.87 15.72 -3.12
CA ARG A 104 -9.87 15.18 -4.48
C ARG A 104 -9.57 13.68 -4.41
N PRO A 105 -10.49 12.78 -4.79
CA PRO A 105 -10.09 11.43 -5.14
C PRO A 105 -9.03 11.55 -6.24
N ARG A 106 -7.80 11.14 -5.94
CA ARG A 106 -6.75 11.07 -6.96
C ARG A 106 -7.24 10.06 -7.99
N GLY A 107 -7.56 10.56 -9.18
CA GLY A 107 -8.49 9.91 -10.10
C GLY A 107 -8.06 8.54 -10.61
N GLY A 108 -9.09 7.80 -11.04
CA GLY A 108 -9.05 7.17 -12.37
C GLY A 108 -8.82 5.66 -12.42
N GLY A 109 -9.32 4.90 -11.45
CA GLY A 109 -9.39 3.44 -11.50
C GLY A 109 -10.08 2.94 -10.25
N SER A 110 -10.94 1.93 -10.36
CA SER A 110 -11.69 1.31 -9.27
C SER A 110 -10.76 0.58 -8.29
N ASP A 111 -9.91 1.30 -7.57
CA ASP A 111 -9.15 0.70 -6.50
C ASP A 111 -10.10 0.33 -5.36
N SER A 112 -10.48 -0.95 -5.35
CA SER A 112 -11.51 -1.52 -4.50
C SER A 112 -11.07 -2.90 -4.03
N LEU A 113 -11.73 -3.42 -2.99
CA LEU A 113 -11.43 -4.78 -2.50
C LEU A 113 -11.70 -5.83 -3.59
N GLU A 114 -12.69 -5.59 -4.45
CA GLU A 114 -13.02 -6.45 -5.59
C GLU A 114 -11.89 -6.48 -6.63
N LEU A 115 -11.25 -5.34 -6.89
CA LEU A 115 -10.09 -5.27 -7.78
C LEU A 115 -8.92 -6.09 -7.23
N TRP A 116 -8.58 -5.93 -5.95
CA TRP A 116 -7.50 -6.70 -5.32
C TRP A 116 -7.83 -8.18 -5.26
N ASN A 117 -9.08 -8.53 -4.97
CA ASN A 117 -9.56 -9.90 -5.02
C ASN A 117 -9.38 -10.51 -6.42
N ALA A 118 -9.77 -9.80 -7.48
CA ALA A 118 -9.61 -10.24 -8.85
C ALA A 118 -8.14 -10.40 -9.26
N ILE A 119 -7.27 -9.45 -8.89
CA ILE A 119 -5.82 -9.52 -9.11
C ILE A 119 -5.25 -10.80 -8.52
N LEU A 120 -5.49 -11.03 -7.23
CA LEU A 120 -4.88 -12.16 -6.52
C LEU A 120 -5.38 -13.50 -7.08
N HIS A 121 -6.66 -13.58 -7.46
CA HIS A 121 -7.23 -14.78 -8.08
C HIS A 121 -6.62 -15.04 -9.46
N ASN A 122 -6.46 -14.00 -10.29
CA ASN A 122 -5.87 -14.16 -11.63
C ASN A 122 -4.39 -14.50 -11.57
N LEU A 123 -3.62 -13.92 -10.62
CA LEU A 123 -2.24 -14.31 -10.36
C LEU A 123 -2.15 -15.81 -10.04
N ARG A 124 -2.99 -16.31 -9.13
CA ARG A 124 -3.01 -17.74 -8.79
C ARG A 124 -3.43 -18.62 -9.96
N ALA A 125 -4.48 -18.24 -10.68
CA ALA A 125 -5.01 -19.05 -11.77
C ALA A 125 -4.04 -19.14 -12.95
N GLU A 126 -3.50 -18.00 -13.40
CA GLU A 126 -2.67 -17.95 -14.61
C GLU A 126 -1.24 -18.42 -14.36
N LEU A 127 -0.67 -18.12 -13.19
CA LEU A 127 0.69 -18.54 -12.83
C LEU A 127 0.73 -19.84 -12.00
N LYS A 128 -0.44 -20.45 -11.77
CA LYS A 128 -0.61 -21.69 -10.98
C LYS A 128 0.01 -21.60 -9.58
N LEU A 129 -0.12 -20.42 -8.95
CA LEU A 129 0.47 -20.17 -7.64
C LEU A 129 -0.37 -20.83 -6.54
N PRO A 130 0.27 -21.53 -5.57
CA PRO A 130 -0.45 -22.15 -4.47
C PRO A 130 -1.14 -21.12 -3.57
N TYR A 131 -0.62 -19.89 -3.51
CA TYR A 131 -1.15 -18.78 -2.72
C TYR A 131 -0.65 -17.44 -3.29
N ALA A 132 -1.26 -16.34 -2.83
CA ALA A 132 -0.80 -14.98 -3.07
C ALA A 132 -1.06 -14.15 -1.81
N GLY A 133 -0.29 -13.10 -1.57
CA GLY A 133 -0.42 -12.29 -0.37
C GLY A 133 -0.13 -10.83 -0.59
N LEU A 134 -0.50 -10.01 0.40
CA LEU A 134 -0.27 -8.59 0.41
C LEU A 134 0.38 -8.18 1.74
N PHE A 135 1.18 -7.12 1.66
CA PHE A 135 1.75 -6.42 2.80
C PHE A 135 1.55 -4.93 2.59
N VAL A 136 1.00 -4.24 3.59
CA VAL A 136 0.76 -2.80 3.54
C VAL A 136 1.55 -2.14 4.66
N ARG A 137 2.29 -1.09 4.33
CA ARG A 137 3.06 -0.33 5.32
C ARG A 137 3.21 1.13 4.95
N PHE A 138 3.19 1.97 5.98
CA PHE A 138 3.69 3.34 5.93
C PHE A 138 5.20 3.38 6.11
N TYR A 139 5.92 3.86 5.11
CA TYR A 139 7.37 4.02 5.15
C TYR A 139 7.75 5.46 5.49
N ALA A 140 8.62 5.59 6.49
CA ALA A 140 9.20 6.86 6.90
C ALA A 140 10.45 7.24 6.08
N GLY A 141 11.14 6.24 5.52
CA GLY A 141 12.35 6.37 4.74
C GLY A 141 12.32 5.58 3.43
N ALA A 142 13.49 5.10 3.00
CA ALA A 142 13.62 4.33 1.77
C ALA A 142 13.08 2.91 1.96
N ILE A 143 12.20 2.48 1.07
CA ILE A 143 11.52 1.17 1.12
C ILE A 143 12.53 0.02 1.18
N ALA A 144 13.62 0.09 0.41
CA ALA A 144 14.60 -1.00 0.33
C ALA A 144 15.41 -1.20 1.63
N THR A 145 15.53 -0.18 2.48
CA THR A 145 16.48 -0.20 3.62
C THR A 145 15.82 0.08 4.97
N GLU A 146 14.56 0.51 5.00
CA GLU A 146 13.86 0.76 6.26
C GLU A 146 13.68 -0.54 7.04
N MET A 147 14.12 -0.52 8.30
CA MET A 147 14.02 -1.64 9.23
C MET A 147 12.80 -1.46 10.15
N PHE A 148 11.99 -2.50 10.26
CA PHE A 148 10.81 -2.60 11.12
C PHE A 148 10.53 -4.04 11.53
N LYS A 149 9.56 -4.22 12.42
CA LYS A 149 9.05 -5.55 12.79
C LYS A 149 7.86 -5.89 11.90
N ALA A 150 8.01 -6.92 11.07
CA ALA A 150 6.91 -7.50 10.31
C ALA A 150 6.37 -8.76 11.02
N SER A 151 5.08 -9.04 10.86
CA SER A 151 4.46 -10.32 11.20
C SER A 151 3.93 -11.02 9.95
N ARG A 152 3.50 -12.28 10.10
CA ARG A 152 2.86 -13.08 9.05
C ARG A 152 1.55 -13.65 9.58
N ARG A 153 0.52 -13.65 8.73
CA ARG A 153 -0.77 -14.31 8.94
C ARG A 153 -1.12 -15.11 7.69
N GLU A 154 -1.41 -16.39 7.88
CA GLU A 154 -1.98 -17.23 6.82
C GLU A 154 -3.49 -17.28 7.00
N VAL A 155 -4.23 -16.84 5.99
CA VAL A 155 -5.68 -16.82 6.00
C VAL A 155 -6.18 -18.27 5.85
N PRO A 156 -7.08 -18.75 6.73
CA PRO A 156 -7.63 -20.09 6.63
C PRO A 156 -8.28 -20.35 5.27
N ARG A 157 -8.14 -21.59 4.78
CA ARG A 157 -8.83 -22.02 3.55
C ARG A 157 -10.34 -21.88 3.73
N GLY A 158 -11.01 -21.38 2.70
CA GLY A 158 -12.46 -21.18 2.71
C GLY A 158 -12.91 -19.83 3.25
N THR A 159 -12.02 -19.03 3.87
CA THR A 159 -12.32 -17.63 4.17
C THR A 159 -12.49 -16.85 2.86
N PRO A 160 -13.59 -16.11 2.67
CA PRO A 160 -13.73 -15.22 1.52
C PRO A 160 -12.56 -14.22 1.49
N TRP A 161 -11.88 -14.14 0.36
CA TRP A 161 -10.70 -13.29 0.23
C TRP A 161 -11.01 -11.81 0.42
N GLN A 162 -12.22 -11.36 0.10
CA GLN A 162 -12.68 -10.00 0.40
C GLN A 162 -12.68 -9.69 1.91
N ASP A 163 -13.09 -10.64 2.75
CA ASP A 163 -13.07 -10.47 4.22
C ASP A 163 -11.63 -10.44 4.74
N ALA A 164 -10.75 -11.26 4.16
CA ALA A 164 -9.34 -11.24 4.47
C ALA A 164 -8.67 -9.92 4.07
N LEU A 165 -9.02 -9.38 2.91
CA LEU A 165 -8.56 -8.08 2.42
C LEU A 165 -9.09 -6.93 3.29
N ALA A 166 -10.37 -6.97 3.68
CA ALA A 166 -10.98 -5.97 4.57
C ALA A 166 -10.37 -5.97 5.98
N SER A 167 -9.83 -7.12 6.41
CA SER A 167 -9.17 -7.30 7.71
C SER A 167 -7.64 -7.27 7.62
N LEU A 168 -7.07 -6.70 6.55
CA LEU A 168 -5.64 -6.48 6.42
C LEU A 168 -5.14 -5.56 7.55
N LYS A 169 -4.00 -5.94 8.13
CA LYS A 169 -3.29 -5.13 9.12
C LYS A 169 -2.03 -4.56 8.49
N HIS A 170 -1.71 -3.32 8.84
CA HIS A 170 -0.40 -2.78 8.51
C HIS A 170 0.69 -3.58 9.20
N ASP A 171 1.85 -3.69 8.55
CA ASP A 171 3.03 -4.41 9.04
C ASP A 171 2.85 -5.94 9.20
N GLU A 172 1.79 -6.50 8.62
CA GLU A 172 1.51 -7.94 8.60
C GLU A 172 1.42 -8.46 7.16
N VAL A 173 2.28 -9.42 6.82
CA VAL A 173 2.16 -10.17 5.56
C VAL A 173 0.94 -11.08 5.68
N THR A 174 -0.11 -10.80 4.91
CA THR A 174 -1.31 -11.63 4.87
C THR A 174 -1.29 -12.50 3.62
N ILE A 175 -1.21 -13.81 3.80
CA ILE A 175 -1.19 -14.80 2.73
C ILE A 175 -2.58 -15.41 2.57
N LEU A 176 -3.09 -15.39 1.33
CA LEU A 176 -4.37 -15.96 0.96
C LEU A 176 -4.16 -17.29 0.22
N LEU A 177 -4.69 -18.37 0.83
CA LEU A 177 -4.53 -19.77 0.40
C LEU A 177 -5.60 -20.25 -0.59
#